data_AF-A0A087UAY3-F1
#
_entry.id   AF-A0A087UAY3-F1
#
_cell.length_a   1.000
_cell.length_b   1.000
_cell.length_c   1.000
_cell.angle_alpha   90.00
_cell.angle_beta   90.00
_cell.angle_gamma   90.00
#
_symmetry.space_group_name_H-M   'P 1'
#
loop_
_entity.id
_entity.type
_entity.pdbx_description
1 polymer ?
#
loop_
_entity_poly.entity_id
_entity_poly.type
_entity_poly.pdbx_seq_one_letter_code
_entity_poly.pdbx_strand_id
1 'polypeptide(L)'
;MGPQFLFMDDNAPCNRTVAAEQLLESEDIERMDWPARSPDLNPIEHVWDFLGRRLAARTLPPVTIPELRLALQDEWAVMPQQLMDTLILSMARRCETCLAVKGDQNASHPYAWNEDEKVCRDSKRFVMASKYHLEESVKWRIIGRLEAGQSIMETATCLNISRQTVSKLWKQFQNDGSVVRRPGQGRKRMTTASEDRYLALTARRNRKATARQLSSELAAATGTVASRQTIYRRLNEKGLYARKPRVCVLLSSQKKRDRFNWCKEHQNWTEHQWSHVLFTDESRFSLTGDSKRVYIWRESGTRNDPSNIVERNGFGSIGMMVWGGIMIDGRTPLHVFSSG
;
A
#
# COMPACT_ATOMS: atom_id res chain seq x y z
N MET A 1 15.80 -21.71 32.99
CA MET A 1 15.74 -20.23 33.05
C MET A 1 16.22 -19.82 34.43
N GLY A 2 17.07 -18.79 34.54
CA GLY A 2 17.56 -18.27 35.83
C GLY A 2 16.47 -17.46 36.56
N PRO A 3 16.73 -17.00 37.81
CA PRO A 3 15.69 -16.41 38.66
C PRO A 3 15.35 -14.98 38.19
N GLN A 4 14.05 -14.70 38.12
CA GLN A 4 13.40 -13.41 37.81
C GLN A 4 13.59 -12.89 36.38
N PHE A 5 12.85 -13.50 35.43
CA PHE A 5 12.50 -12.84 34.18
C PHE A 5 11.10 -12.22 34.31
N LEU A 6 10.84 -11.15 33.55
CA LEU A 6 9.51 -10.55 33.44
C LEU A 6 8.79 -11.14 32.22
N PHE A 7 7.64 -11.77 32.45
CA PHE A 7 6.86 -12.42 31.40
C PHE A 7 5.99 -11.41 30.66
N MET A 8 6.21 -11.24 29.35
CA MET A 8 5.38 -10.38 28.51
C MET A 8 4.43 -11.21 27.64
N ASP A 9 3.14 -10.90 27.72
CA ASP A 9 2.08 -11.35 26.81
C ASP A 9 1.26 -10.14 26.28
N ASP A 10 0.46 -10.34 25.23
CA ASP A 10 -0.25 -9.28 24.53
C ASP A 10 -1.60 -8.85 25.17
N ASN A 11 -1.97 -9.41 26.34
CA ASN A 11 -3.30 -9.36 26.94
C ASN A 11 -4.43 -9.97 26.10
N ALA A 12 -4.18 -10.93 25.21
CA ALA A 12 -5.25 -11.64 24.53
C ALA A 12 -6.22 -12.28 25.54
N PRO A 13 -7.53 -12.41 25.23
CA PRO A 13 -8.49 -12.99 26.16
C PRO A 13 -8.12 -14.39 26.69
N CYS A 14 -7.41 -15.20 25.90
CA CYS A 14 -6.91 -16.51 26.34
C CYS A 14 -5.86 -16.40 27.46
N ASN A 15 -5.08 -15.33 27.47
CA ASN A 15 -4.00 -15.06 28.43
C ASN A 15 -4.53 -14.42 29.72
N ARG A 16 -5.82 -14.12 29.80
CA ARG A 16 -6.50 -13.52 30.96
C ARG A 16 -7.55 -14.44 31.58
N THR A 17 -7.45 -15.74 31.30
CA THR A 17 -8.32 -16.76 31.92
C THR A 17 -7.87 -17.04 33.36
N VAL A 18 -8.79 -17.44 34.23
CA VAL A 18 -8.48 -17.81 35.62
C VAL A 18 -7.37 -18.88 35.69
N ALA A 19 -7.40 -19.84 34.78
CA ALA A 19 -6.38 -20.88 34.70
C ALA A 19 -4.99 -20.33 34.34
N ALA A 20 -4.91 -19.34 33.44
CA ALA A 20 -3.66 -18.70 33.08
C ALA A 20 -3.09 -17.86 34.24
N GLU A 21 -3.94 -17.10 34.93
CA GLU A 21 -3.51 -16.32 36.11
C GLU A 21 -3.01 -17.24 37.23
N GLN A 22 -3.77 -18.29 37.56
CA GLN A 22 -3.38 -19.26 38.59
C GLN A 22 -2.06 -19.97 38.27
N LEU A 23 -1.79 -20.25 36.99
CA LEU A 23 -0.54 -20.86 36.57
C LEU A 23 0.64 -19.92 36.82
N LEU A 24 0.54 -18.65 36.40
CA LEU A 24 1.60 -17.68 36.63
C LEU A 24 1.85 -17.45 38.12
N GLU A 25 0.79 -17.38 38.93
CA GLU A 25 0.89 -17.28 40.39
C GLU A 25 1.57 -18.52 41.00
N SER A 26 1.21 -19.72 40.55
CA SER A 26 1.77 -20.98 41.09
C SER A 26 3.26 -21.18 40.75
N GLU A 27 3.69 -20.62 39.63
CA GLU A 27 5.08 -20.69 39.15
C GLU A 27 5.91 -19.46 39.58
N ASP A 28 5.33 -18.55 40.37
CA ASP A 28 5.96 -17.29 40.82
C ASP A 28 6.51 -16.44 39.64
N ILE A 29 5.74 -16.38 38.55
CA ILE A 29 6.10 -15.66 37.34
C ILE A 29 5.48 -14.27 37.37
N GLU A 30 6.32 -13.24 37.47
CA GLU A 30 5.90 -11.85 37.36
C GLU A 30 5.54 -11.51 35.90
N ARG A 31 4.34 -10.95 35.70
CA ARG A 31 3.87 -10.49 34.39
C ARG A 31 4.17 -9.01 34.19
N MET A 32 4.66 -8.67 33.01
CA MET A 32 4.78 -7.29 32.54
C MET A 32 3.40 -6.68 32.27
N ASP A 33 3.16 -5.48 32.81
CA ASP A 33 2.06 -4.66 32.30
C ASP A 33 2.30 -4.37 30.82
N TRP A 34 1.30 -4.56 29.96
CA TRP A 34 1.47 -4.40 28.51
C TRP A 34 0.30 -3.65 27.87
N PRO A 35 0.54 -2.70 26.95
CA PRO A 35 -0.53 -2.00 26.25
C PRO A 35 -1.10 -2.89 25.14
N ALA A 36 -2.36 -3.32 25.27
CA ALA A 36 -3.03 -4.19 24.30
C ALA A 36 -2.99 -3.63 22.85
N ARG A 37 -2.90 -4.52 21.86
CA ARG A 37 -2.79 -4.19 20.41
C ARG A 37 -1.56 -3.35 20.05
N SER A 38 -0.39 -3.75 20.54
CA SER A 38 0.89 -3.08 20.29
C SER A 38 1.93 -3.99 19.62
N PRO A 39 1.64 -4.57 18.45
CA PRO A 39 2.55 -5.49 17.76
C PRO A 39 3.87 -4.81 17.36
N ASP A 40 3.88 -3.49 17.14
CA ASP A 40 5.09 -2.72 16.85
C ASP A 40 6.03 -2.57 18.06
N LEU A 41 5.50 -2.74 19.28
CA LEU A 41 6.29 -2.78 20.51
C LEU A 41 6.75 -4.19 20.86
N ASN A 42 6.17 -5.25 20.29
CA ASN A 42 6.55 -6.63 20.57
C ASN A 42 7.67 -7.11 19.60
N PRO A 43 8.92 -7.32 20.06
CA PRO A 43 10.02 -7.72 19.19
C PRO A 43 9.78 -9.05 18.46
N ILE A 44 9.02 -9.98 19.06
CA ILE A 44 8.77 -11.31 18.49
C ILE A 44 7.90 -11.27 17.23
N GLU A 45 7.10 -10.22 17.03
CA GLU A 45 6.34 -10.01 15.79
C GLU A 45 7.26 -9.91 14.57
N HIS A 46 8.43 -9.27 14.75
CA HIS A 46 9.46 -9.20 13.69
C HIS A 46 10.15 -10.55 13.48
N VAL A 47 10.21 -11.37 14.52
CA VAL A 47 10.72 -12.74 14.44
C VAL A 47 9.75 -13.63 13.65
N TRP A 48 8.44 -13.49 13.85
CA TRP A 48 7.42 -14.17 13.04
C TRP A 48 7.51 -13.78 11.57
N ASP A 49 7.66 -12.49 11.28
CA ASP A 49 7.89 -11.97 9.93
C ASP A 49 9.13 -12.61 9.28
N PHE A 50 10.23 -12.70 10.03
CA PHE A 50 11.47 -13.30 9.56
C PHE A 50 11.30 -14.80 9.31
N LEU A 51 10.67 -15.53 10.24
CA LEU A 51 10.36 -16.95 10.11
C LEU A 51 9.50 -17.23 8.87
N GLY A 52 8.46 -16.42 8.65
CA GLY A 52 7.60 -16.52 7.46
C GLY A 52 8.35 -16.29 6.14
N ARG A 53 9.30 -15.35 6.12
CA ARG A 53 10.16 -15.12 4.94
C ARG A 53 11.09 -16.31 4.69
N ARG A 54 11.65 -16.92 5.74
CA ARG A 54 12.50 -18.11 5.61
C ARG A 54 11.72 -19.29 5.08
N LEU A 55 10.52 -19.56 5.62
CA LEU A 55 9.61 -20.57 5.09
C LEU A 55 9.28 -20.37 3.61
N ALA A 56 8.98 -19.13 3.22
CA ALA A 56 8.68 -18.78 1.82
C ALA A 56 9.90 -18.91 0.89
N ALA A 57 11.11 -18.82 1.43
CA ALA A 57 12.37 -18.93 0.70
C ALA A 57 12.92 -20.37 0.64
N ARG A 58 12.26 -21.35 1.28
CA ARG A 58 12.66 -22.76 1.21
C ARG A 58 12.58 -23.25 -0.23
N THR A 59 13.52 -24.13 -0.61
CA THR A 59 13.55 -24.77 -1.93
C THR A 59 12.28 -25.59 -2.19
N LEU A 60 11.76 -26.23 -1.14
CA LEU A 60 10.47 -26.93 -1.13
C LEU A 60 9.57 -26.27 -0.07
N PRO A 61 8.65 -25.38 -0.48
CA PRO A 61 7.67 -24.80 0.41
C PRO A 61 6.73 -25.89 0.96
N PRO A 62 6.34 -25.84 2.24
CA PRO A 62 5.43 -26.81 2.82
C PRO A 62 4.05 -26.71 2.17
N VAL A 63 3.50 -27.85 1.75
CA VAL A 63 2.16 -27.94 1.13
C VAL A 63 1.17 -28.71 2.00
N THR A 64 1.65 -29.40 3.05
CA THR A 64 0.82 -30.09 4.04
C THR A 64 1.05 -29.56 5.46
N ILE A 65 0.07 -29.75 6.36
CA ILE A 65 0.18 -29.34 7.77
C ILE A 65 1.37 -30.01 8.47
N PRO A 66 1.62 -31.32 8.32
CA PRO A 66 2.82 -31.95 8.90
C PRO A 66 4.13 -31.35 8.39
N GLU A 67 4.25 -31.08 7.08
CA GLU A 67 5.43 -30.42 6.51
C GLU A 67 5.61 -29.00 7.06
N LEU A 68 4.51 -28.24 7.20
CA LEU A 68 4.56 -26.89 7.76
C LEU A 68 5.04 -26.91 9.22
N ARG A 69 4.57 -27.88 10.01
CA ARG A 69 5.01 -28.06 11.40
C ARG A 69 6.52 -28.29 11.47
N LEU A 70 7.03 -29.25 10.70
CA LEU A 70 8.44 -29.59 10.68
C LEU A 70 9.28 -28.39 10.19
N ALA A 71 8.87 -27.75 9.10
CA ALA A 71 9.56 -26.60 8.56
C ALA A 71 9.62 -25.43 9.56
N LEU A 72 8.54 -25.18 10.32
CA LEU A 72 8.54 -24.15 11.36
C LEU A 72 9.51 -24.49 12.50
N GLN A 73 9.50 -25.74 12.96
CA GLN A 73 10.38 -26.19 14.03
C GLN A 73 11.86 -26.14 13.60
N ASP A 74 12.17 -26.58 12.38
CA ASP A 74 13.53 -26.51 11.81
C ASP A 74 14.04 -25.06 11.75
N GLU A 75 13.24 -24.17 11.14
CA GLU A 75 13.64 -22.78 10.95
C GLU A 75 13.71 -22.01 12.28
N TRP A 76 12.85 -22.34 13.24
CA TRP A 76 12.94 -21.82 14.61
C TRP A 76 14.20 -22.31 15.32
N ALA A 77 14.55 -23.59 15.20
CA ALA A 77 15.71 -24.18 15.84
C ALA A 77 17.05 -23.63 15.33
N VAL A 78 17.11 -23.14 14.09
CA VAL A 78 18.33 -22.52 13.52
C VAL A 78 18.28 -20.99 13.50
N MET A 79 17.29 -20.39 14.16
CA MET A 79 17.12 -18.95 14.14
C MET A 79 18.31 -18.24 14.82
N PRO A 80 18.91 -17.20 14.22
CA PRO A 80 20.08 -16.55 14.81
C PRO A 80 19.74 -15.82 16.12
N GLN A 81 20.45 -16.12 17.20
CA GLN A 81 20.25 -15.43 18.50
C GLN A 81 20.49 -13.92 18.38
N GLN A 82 21.54 -13.53 17.67
CA GLN A 82 21.87 -12.13 17.38
C GLN A 82 20.71 -11.33 16.78
N LEU A 83 19.84 -11.96 15.97
CA LEU A 83 18.65 -11.30 15.42
C LEU A 83 17.67 -10.94 16.55
N MET A 84 17.37 -11.91 17.43
CA MET A 84 16.48 -11.73 18.57
C MET A 84 17.05 -10.68 19.53
N ASP A 85 18.35 -10.75 19.81
CA ASP A 85 19.01 -9.78 20.69
C ASP A 85 18.93 -8.36 20.13
N THR A 86 19.23 -8.19 18.83
CA THR A 86 19.13 -6.89 18.16
C THR A 86 17.70 -6.33 18.21
N LEU A 87 16.68 -7.20 18.07
CA LEU A 87 15.28 -6.80 18.16
C LEU A 87 14.88 -6.41 19.58
N ILE A 88 15.34 -7.12 20.61
CA ILE A 88 15.06 -6.81 22.02
C ILE A 88 15.77 -5.50 22.42
N LEU A 89 17.06 -5.34 22.07
CA LEU A 89 17.81 -4.12 22.35
C LEU A 89 17.25 -2.89 21.61
N SER A 90 16.45 -3.09 20.56
CA SER A 90 15.76 -2.00 19.87
C SER A 90 14.57 -1.40 20.66
N MET A 91 14.19 -1.97 21.81
CA MET A 91 13.00 -1.56 22.57
C MET A 91 12.98 -0.08 22.94
N ALA A 92 14.11 0.48 23.39
CA ALA A 92 14.20 1.92 23.69
C ALA A 92 13.79 2.78 22.49
N ARG A 93 14.32 2.47 21.29
CA ARG A 93 13.98 3.16 20.04
C ARG A 93 12.52 2.95 19.61
N ARG A 94 11.95 1.77 19.86
CA ARG A 94 10.52 1.49 19.60
C ARG A 94 9.63 2.35 20.49
N CYS A 95 9.95 2.44 21.78
CA CYS A 95 9.27 3.32 22.72
C CYS A 95 9.35 4.80 22.31
N GLU A 96 10.54 5.28 21.92
CA GLU A 96 10.72 6.65 21.40
C GLU A 96 9.84 6.92 20.18
N THR A 97 9.81 5.97 19.23
CA THR A 97 8.98 6.09 18.03
C THR A 97 7.50 6.17 18.40
N CYS A 98 7.03 5.33 19.34
CA CYS A 98 5.67 5.34 19.85
C CYS A 98 5.32 6.67 20.54
N LEU A 99 6.23 7.22 21.35
CA LEU A 99 6.07 8.54 21.99
C LEU A 99 5.97 9.67 20.96
N ALA A 100 6.82 9.65 19.93
CA ALA A 100 6.82 10.67 18.87
C ALA A 100 5.50 10.73 18.10
N VAL A 101 4.82 9.59 17.94
CA VAL A 101 3.49 9.50 17.30
C VAL A 101 2.32 9.52 18.28
N LYS A 102 2.56 9.86 19.56
CA LYS A 102 1.53 9.90 20.62
C LYS A 102 0.75 8.60 20.77
N GLY A 103 1.44 7.46 20.63
CA GLY A 103 0.86 6.13 20.72
C GLY A 103 0.08 5.66 19.49
N ASP A 104 0.06 6.42 18.39
CA ASP A 104 -0.60 6.02 17.15
C ASP A 104 0.34 5.30 16.18
N GLN A 105 0.37 3.96 16.23
CA GLN A 105 1.09 3.12 15.25
C GLN A 105 0.69 3.34 13.78
N ASN A 106 -0.40 4.08 13.54
CA ASN A 106 -0.90 4.38 12.21
C ASN A 106 -0.52 5.76 11.69
N ALA A 107 0.07 6.61 12.53
CA ALA A 107 0.54 7.91 12.10
C ALA A 107 1.74 7.75 11.16
N SER A 108 1.78 8.56 10.10
CA SER A 108 2.99 8.72 9.31
C SER A 108 4.09 9.28 10.21
N HIS A 109 5.24 8.62 10.25
CA HIS A 109 6.44 9.26 10.82
C HIS A 109 6.68 10.57 10.04
N PRO A 110 7.05 11.69 10.70
CA PRO A 110 7.25 12.98 10.01
C PRO A 110 8.32 12.94 8.90
N TYR A 111 9.10 11.87 8.81
CA TYR A 111 10.13 11.62 7.79
C TYR A 111 9.81 10.44 6.85
N ALA A 112 8.58 9.92 6.83
CA ALA A 112 8.21 8.82 5.95
C ALA A 112 8.15 9.29 4.48
N TRP A 113 9.04 8.74 3.66
CA TRP A 113 9.08 8.98 2.21
C TRP A 113 7.76 8.57 1.54
N ASN A 114 7.21 9.45 0.71
CA ASN A 114 6.03 9.19 -0.12
C ASN A 114 6.38 8.17 -1.22
N GLU A 115 6.11 6.89 -0.99
CA GLU A 115 6.20 5.83 -2.03
C GLU A 115 5.26 6.06 -3.23
N ASP A 116 4.36 7.04 -3.16
CA ASP A 116 3.39 7.39 -4.20
C ASP A 116 4.02 8.16 -5.39
N GLU A 117 5.30 8.55 -5.34
CA GLU A 117 6.02 9.25 -6.42
C GLU A 117 6.56 8.35 -7.55
N LYS A 118 5.96 7.18 -7.80
CA LYS A 118 6.18 6.49 -9.08
C LYS A 118 5.32 7.14 -10.16
N VAL A 119 5.87 8.26 -10.66
CA VAL A 119 5.50 8.97 -11.88
C VAL A 119 5.13 7.98 -12.98
N CYS A 120 3.92 8.15 -13.52
CA CYS A 120 3.51 7.61 -14.81
C CYS A 120 4.57 7.96 -15.84
N ARG A 121 5.40 6.99 -16.25
CA ARG A 121 6.13 7.11 -17.50
C ARG A 121 5.09 7.09 -18.62
N ASP A 122 4.78 8.29 -19.11
CA ASP A 122 4.13 8.48 -20.40
C ASP A 122 5.03 7.84 -21.47
N SER A 123 4.68 6.61 -21.84
CA SER A 123 5.18 5.97 -23.03
C SER A 123 4.68 6.77 -24.23
N LYS A 124 5.50 7.75 -24.68
CA LYS A 124 5.35 8.39 -25.99
C LYS A 124 5.37 7.30 -27.05
N ARG A 125 4.18 6.88 -27.46
CA ARG A 125 3.96 6.00 -28.61
C ARG A 125 4.20 6.83 -29.85
N PHE A 126 5.39 6.72 -30.44
CA PHE A 126 5.63 7.18 -31.81
C PHE A 126 4.71 6.37 -32.73
N VAL A 127 3.60 6.97 -33.13
CA VAL A 127 2.78 6.45 -34.21
C VAL A 127 3.31 7.09 -35.49
N MET A 128 4.07 6.33 -36.26
CA MET A 128 4.39 6.68 -37.64
C MET A 128 3.10 6.60 -38.46
N ALA A 129 2.57 7.75 -38.84
CA ALA A 129 1.52 7.89 -39.84
C ALA A 129 1.96 8.97 -40.83
N SER A 130 2.62 8.57 -41.91
CA SER A 130 3.01 9.49 -42.99
C SER A 130 1.78 9.86 -43.82
N LYS A 131 1.27 11.08 -43.61
CA LYS A 131 0.57 11.84 -44.65
C LYS A 131 1.05 13.28 -44.53
N TYR A 132 1.97 13.65 -45.43
CA TYR A 132 2.81 14.85 -45.40
C TYR A 132 2.11 16.10 -44.86
N HIS A 133 2.42 16.47 -43.62
CA HIS A 133 2.08 17.76 -43.05
C HIS A 133 3.16 18.78 -43.41
N LEU A 134 2.77 20.01 -43.73
CA LEU A 134 3.72 21.10 -43.92
C LEU A 134 4.44 21.38 -42.61
N GLU A 135 5.77 21.37 -42.65
CA GLU A 135 6.59 21.83 -41.54
C GLU A 135 6.29 23.29 -41.22
N GLU A 136 6.41 23.64 -39.96
CA GLU A 136 6.13 25.00 -39.46
C GLU A 136 7.01 26.06 -40.12
N SER A 137 8.28 25.73 -40.39
CA SER A 137 9.22 26.56 -41.14
C SER A 137 8.69 26.92 -42.55
N VAL A 138 8.11 25.94 -43.24
CA VAL A 138 7.53 26.12 -44.58
C VAL A 138 6.26 26.96 -44.52
N LYS A 139 5.45 26.81 -43.45
CA LYS A 139 4.27 27.66 -43.23
C LYS A 139 4.66 29.12 -43.03
N TRP A 140 5.66 29.40 -42.19
CA TRP A 140 6.14 30.78 -42.00
C TRP A 140 6.76 31.36 -43.26
N ARG A 141 7.45 30.55 -44.07
CA ARG A 141 7.97 30.97 -45.38
C ARG A 141 6.85 31.30 -46.39
N ILE A 142 5.70 30.62 -46.31
CA ILE A 142 4.50 30.99 -47.08
C ILE A 142 3.97 32.35 -46.61
N ILE A 143 3.79 32.53 -45.30
CA ILE A 143 3.25 33.77 -44.72
C ILE A 143 4.14 34.96 -45.09
N GLY A 144 5.46 34.87 -44.86
CA GLY A 144 6.38 35.98 -45.15
C GLY A 144 6.42 36.37 -46.64
N ARG A 145 6.23 35.42 -47.57
CA ARG A 145 6.13 35.72 -49.01
C ARG A 145 4.83 36.46 -49.36
N LEU A 146 3.72 36.07 -48.74
CA LEU A 146 2.42 36.72 -48.95
C LEU A 146 2.37 38.11 -48.32
N GLU A 147 2.97 38.30 -47.13
CA GLU A 147 3.13 39.61 -46.51
C GLU A 147 4.04 40.55 -47.31
N ALA A 148 5.05 39.99 -48.00
CA ALA A 148 5.91 40.71 -48.95
C ALA A 148 5.21 41.03 -50.29
N GLY A 149 3.90 40.77 -50.42
CA GLY A 149 3.09 41.13 -51.59
C GLY A 149 3.12 40.13 -52.74
N GLN A 150 3.75 38.95 -52.60
CA GLN A 150 3.68 37.91 -53.63
C GLN A 150 2.27 37.33 -53.73
N SER A 151 1.85 36.94 -54.93
CA SER A 151 0.55 36.31 -55.10
C SER A 151 0.52 34.89 -54.53
N ILE A 152 -0.67 34.41 -54.21
CA ILE A 152 -0.90 33.02 -53.76
C ILE A 152 -0.39 32.02 -54.80
N MET A 153 -0.51 32.33 -56.10
CA MET A 153 -0.10 31.47 -57.19
C MET A 153 1.43 31.38 -57.28
N GLU A 154 2.12 32.53 -57.24
CA GLU A 154 3.59 32.58 -57.27
C GLU A 154 4.19 31.86 -56.06
N THR A 155 3.62 32.07 -54.87
CA THR A 155 4.05 31.41 -53.64
C THR A 155 3.85 29.90 -53.72
N ALA A 156 2.71 29.44 -54.26
CA ALA A 156 2.40 28.03 -54.45
C ALA A 156 3.38 27.35 -55.43
N THR A 157 3.63 27.98 -56.59
CA THR A 157 4.56 27.47 -57.60
C THR A 157 6.00 27.46 -57.09
N CYS A 158 6.44 28.53 -56.42
CA CYS A 158 7.81 28.65 -55.93
C CYS A 158 8.14 27.63 -54.82
N LEU A 159 7.17 27.28 -53.98
CA LEU A 159 7.35 26.34 -52.89
C LEU A 159 6.91 24.91 -53.23
N ASN A 160 6.42 24.67 -54.44
CA ASN A 160 5.84 23.40 -54.90
C ASN A 160 4.75 22.87 -53.96
N ILE A 161 3.83 23.76 -53.56
CA ILE A 161 2.73 23.46 -52.63
C ILE A 161 1.41 23.79 -53.34
N SER A 162 0.36 23.01 -53.08
CA SER A 162 -0.93 23.29 -53.70
C SER A 162 -1.44 24.71 -53.36
N ARG A 163 -1.92 25.43 -54.39
CA ARG A 163 -2.57 26.74 -54.24
C ARG A 163 -3.64 26.74 -53.13
N GLN A 164 -4.39 25.65 -53.01
CA GLN A 164 -5.44 25.50 -52.01
C GLN A 164 -4.88 25.48 -50.58
N THR A 165 -3.73 24.85 -50.37
CA THR A 165 -3.07 24.81 -49.07
C THR A 165 -2.53 26.20 -48.68
N VAL A 166 -1.90 26.90 -49.63
CA VAL A 166 -1.43 28.29 -49.43
C VAL A 166 -2.61 29.21 -49.11
N SER A 167 -3.70 29.13 -49.87
CA SER A 167 -4.91 29.93 -49.65
C SER A 167 -5.58 29.66 -48.30
N LYS A 168 -5.69 28.40 -47.88
CA LYS A 168 -6.26 28.03 -46.58
C LYS A 168 -5.39 28.52 -45.42
N LEU A 169 -4.06 28.37 -45.54
CA LEU A 169 -3.12 28.85 -44.53
C LEU A 169 -3.14 30.38 -44.41
N TRP A 170 -3.19 31.09 -45.54
CA TRP A 170 -3.28 32.55 -45.56
C TRP A 170 -4.56 33.05 -44.87
N LYS A 171 -5.71 32.47 -45.20
CA LYS A 171 -6.98 32.79 -44.53
C LYS A 171 -6.94 32.49 -43.02
N GLN A 172 -6.33 31.38 -42.62
CA GLN A 172 -6.17 31.05 -41.21
C GLN A 172 -5.30 32.11 -40.50
N PHE A 173 -4.18 32.50 -41.10
CA PHE A 173 -3.27 33.49 -40.54
C PHE A 173 -3.91 34.89 -40.45
N GLN A 174 -4.64 35.33 -41.47
CA GLN A 174 -5.37 36.60 -41.44
C GLN A 174 -6.43 36.65 -40.33
N ASN A 175 -7.07 35.52 -40.02
CA ASN A 175 -8.11 35.45 -39.00
C ASN A 175 -7.55 35.30 -37.57
N ASP A 176 -6.52 34.46 -37.40
CA ASP A 176 -6.06 34.01 -36.07
C ASP A 176 -4.64 34.50 -35.71
N GLY A 177 -3.90 35.07 -36.64
CA GLY A 177 -2.46 35.36 -36.49
C GLY A 177 -1.58 34.12 -36.32
N SER A 178 -2.11 32.92 -36.59
CA SER A 178 -1.45 31.64 -36.27
C SER A 178 -1.38 30.67 -37.44
N VAL A 179 -0.22 30.04 -37.60
CA VAL A 179 0.01 28.90 -38.52
C VAL A 179 -0.10 27.54 -37.82
N VAL A 180 -0.36 27.56 -36.52
CA VAL A 180 -0.52 26.37 -35.67
C VAL A 180 -1.88 25.75 -35.94
N ARG A 181 -1.92 24.43 -36.06
CA ARG A 181 -3.17 23.72 -36.32
C ARG A 181 -4.08 23.79 -35.09
N ARG A 182 -5.34 24.19 -35.26
CA ARG A 182 -6.35 24.09 -34.21
C ARG A 182 -6.55 22.63 -33.79
N PRO A 183 -6.64 22.31 -32.49
CA PRO A 183 -6.96 20.97 -32.03
C PRO A 183 -8.28 20.52 -32.67
N GLY A 184 -8.27 19.33 -33.30
CA GLY A 184 -9.51 18.75 -33.79
C GLY A 184 -10.45 18.40 -32.64
N GLN A 185 -11.76 18.36 -32.91
CA GLN A 185 -12.80 18.06 -31.91
C GLN A 185 -12.66 16.66 -31.26
N GLY A 186 -11.81 15.80 -31.83
CA GLY A 186 -11.51 14.47 -31.32
C GLY A 186 -12.69 13.51 -31.42
N ARG A 187 -12.46 12.24 -31.06
CA ARG A 187 -13.53 11.25 -30.94
C ARG A 187 -14.38 11.61 -29.73
N LYS A 188 -15.71 11.69 -29.91
CA LYS A 188 -16.64 11.88 -28.79
C LYS A 188 -16.40 10.80 -27.72
N ARG A 189 -16.37 11.23 -26.46
CA ARG A 189 -16.20 10.35 -25.30
C ARG A 189 -17.41 9.42 -25.21
N MET A 190 -17.18 8.18 -24.79
CA MET A 190 -18.27 7.22 -24.54
C MET A 190 -19.09 7.59 -23.31
N THR A 191 -18.45 8.18 -22.29
CA THR A 191 -19.11 8.69 -21.09
C THR A 191 -19.27 10.21 -21.10
N THR A 192 -20.32 10.70 -20.46
CA THR A 192 -20.61 12.10 -20.18
C THR A 192 -19.97 12.57 -18.87
N ALA A 193 -19.88 13.88 -18.66
CA ALA A 193 -19.36 14.44 -17.42
C ALA A 193 -20.23 14.10 -16.19
N SER A 194 -21.53 13.88 -16.37
CA SER A 194 -22.42 13.48 -15.28
C SER A 194 -22.21 12.03 -14.87
N GLU A 195 -22.04 11.13 -15.85
CA GLU A 195 -21.68 9.73 -15.61
C GLU A 195 -20.30 9.60 -14.94
N ASP A 196 -19.32 10.40 -15.38
CA ASP A 196 -17.99 10.43 -14.75
C ASP A 196 -18.07 10.89 -13.28
N ARG A 197 -18.98 11.82 -12.94
CA ARG A 197 -19.24 12.24 -11.54
C ARG A 197 -19.93 11.13 -10.76
N TYR A 198 -20.94 10.49 -11.33
CA TYR A 198 -21.65 9.36 -10.73
C TYR A 198 -20.67 8.23 -10.36
N LEU A 199 -19.81 7.82 -11.31
CA LEU A 199 -18.78 6.81 -11.09
C LEU A 199 -17.87 7.16 -9.89
N ALA A 200 -17.43 8.41 -9.80
CA ALA A 200 -16.55 8.85 -8.72
C ALA A 200 -17.26 8.83 -7.34
N LEU A 201 -18.53 9.23 -7.28
CA LEU A 201 -19.32 9.16 -6.05
C LEU A 201 -19.58 7.71 -5.62
N THR A 202 -19.96 6.85 -6.56
CA THR A 202 -20.17 5.42 -6.31
C THR A 202 -18.89 4.74 -5.82
N ALA A 203 -17.75 5.03 -6.44
CA ALA A 203 -16.46 4.51 -6.01
C ALA A 203 -16.04 5.02 -4.62
N ARG A 204 -16.35 6.27 -4.25
CA ARG A 204 -16.09 6.79 -2.89
C ARG A 204 -16.99 6.14 -1.84
N ARG A 205 -18.26 5.88 -2.18
CA ARG A 205 -19.22 5.20 -1.30
C ARG A 205 -18.86 3.72 -1.10
N ASN A 206 -18.43 3.05 -2.17
CA ASN A 206 -17.98 1.66 -2.13
C ASN A 206 -16.56 1.54 -2.67
N ARG A 207 -15.57 1.89 -1.83
CA ARG A 207 -14.15 1.87 -2.20
C ARG A 207 -13.65 0.50 -2.65
N LYS A 208 -14.30 -0.59 -2.22
CA LYS A 208 -13.95 -1.98 -2.57
C LYS A 208 -14.58 -2.46 -3.88
N ALA A 209 -15.44 -1.66 -4.51
CA ALA A 209 -16.10 -2.04 -5.76
C ALA A 209 -15.08 -2.30 -6.87
N THR A 210 -15.24 -3.43 -7.54
CA THR A 210 -14.46 -3.74 -8.74
C THR A 210 -14.89 -2.84 -9.89
N ALA A 211 -13.99 -2.56 -10.84
CA ALA A 211 -14.37 -1.82 -12.05
C ALA A 211 -15.50 -2.49 -12.85
N ARG A 212 -15.67 -3.82 -12.73
CA ARG A 212 -16.80 -4.54 -13.34
C ARG A 212 -18.11 -4.21 -12.64
N GLN A 213 -18.13 -4.20 -11.31
CA GLN A 213 -19.30 -3.79 -10.51
C GLN A 213 -19.67 -2.34 -10.82
N LEU A 214 -18.69 -1.42 -10.81
CA LEU A 214 -18.93 -0.01 -11.17
C LEU A 214 -19.46 0.16 -12.59
N SER A 215 -18.97 -0.62 -13.55
CA SER A 215 -19.54 -0.63 -14.91
C SER A 215 -20.98 -1.14 -14.94
N SER A 216 -21.29 -2.18 -14.17
CA SER A 216 -22.64 -2.75 -14.11
C SER A 216 -23.63 -1.77 -13.47
N GLU A 217 -23.21 -1.10 -12.40
CA GLU A 217 -24.00 -0.07 -11.72
C GLU A 217 -24.23 1.15 -12.62
N LEU A 218 -23.20 1.60 -13.36
CA LEU A 218 -23.36 2.66 -14.36
C LEU A 218 -24.36 2.28 -15.45
N ALA A 219 -24.24 1.06 -16.01
CA ALA A 219 -25.14 0.57 -17.04
C ALA A 219 -26.58 0.51 -16.53
N ALA A 220 -26.80 0.05 -15.29
CA ALA A 220 -28.12 0.04 -14.67
C ALA A 220 -28.71 1.45 -14.46
N ALA A 221 -27.88 2.43 -14.10
CA ALA A 221 -28.34 3.79 -13.81
C ALA A 221 -28.55 4.67 -15.05
N THR A 222 -27.78 4.45 -16.12
CA THR A 222 -27.68 5.38 -17.26
C THR A 222 -27.81 4.72 -18.63
N GLY A 223 -27.83 3.38 -18.68
CA GLY A 223 -27.79 2.62 -19.94
C GLY A 223 -26.40 2.52 -20.58
N THR A 224 -25.41 3.25 -20.06
CA THR A 224 -24.06 3.30 -20.64
C THR A 224 -23.20 2.13 -20.16
N VAL A 225 -22.83 1.24 -21.09
CA VAL A 225 -21.94 0.09 -20.82
C VAL A 225 -20.49 0.48 -21.05
N ALA A 226 -19.74 0.65 -19.96
CA ALA A 226 -18.35 1.08 -20.00
C ALA A 226 -17.34 -0.07 -19.83
N SER A 227 -16.31 -0.13 -20.67
CA SER A 227 -15.23 -1.10 -20.44
C SER A 227 -14.47 -0.83 -19.13
N ARG A 228 -13.85 -1.87 -18.56
CA ARG A 228 -12.97 -1.73 -17.39
C ARG A 228 -11.94 -0.62 -17.58
N GLN A 229 -11.27 -0.54 -18.73
CA GLN A 229 -10.27 0.51 -18.97
C GLN A 229 -10.89 1.91 -18.95
N THR A 230 -12.13 2.05 -19.42
CA THR A 230 -12.83 3.34 -19.36
C THR A 230 -13.08 3.73 -17.91
N ILE A 231 -13.60 2.82 -17.08
CA ILE A 231 -13.81 3.08 -15.64
C ILE A 231 -12.52 3.54 -14.97
N TYR A 232 -11.41 2.82 -15.16
CA TYR A 232 -10.11 3.22 -14.61
C TYR A 232 -9.69 4.61 -15.06
N ARG A 233 -9.80 4.91 -16.37
CA ARG A 233 -9.43 6.22 -16.90
C ARG A 233 -10.29 7.33 -16.28
N ARG A 234 -11.60 7.12 -16.09
CA ARG A 234 -12.51 8.10 -15.49
C ARG A 234 -12.24 8.35 -14.02
N LEU A 235 -12.01 7.28 -13.27
CA LEU A 235 -11.66 7.40 -11.86
C LEU A 235 -10.31 8.09 -11.68
N ASN A 236 -9.31 7.75 -12.50
CA ASN A 236 -8.01 8.43 -12.50
C ASN A 236 -8.13 9.92 -12.86
N GLU A 237 -8.94 10.28 -13.88
CA GLU A 237 -9.25 11.69 -14.21
C GLU A 237 -9.93 12.44 -13.04
N LYS A 238 -10.52 11.71 -12.08
CA LYS A 238 -11.15 12.24 -10.84
C LYS A 238 -10.27 12.08 -9.60
N GLY A 239 -9.00 11.69 -9.76
CA GLY A 239 -8.03 11.54 -8.68
C GLY A 239 -8.20 10.27 -7.84
N LEU A 240 -9.03 9.30 -8.28
CA LEU A 240 -9.25 8.03 -7.61
C LEU A 240 -8.43 6.93 -8.28
N TYR A 241 -7.57 6.29 -7.50
CA TYR A 241 -6.67 5.25 -7.98
C TYR A 241 -6.90 3.94 -7.25
N ALA A 242 -6.89 2.84 -7.98
CA ALA A 242 -6.86 1.52 -7.38
C ALA A 242 -5.50 1.30 -6.69
N ARG A 243 -5.51 1.15 -5.37
CA ARG A 243 -4.32 0.93 -4.53
C ARG A 243 -4.57 -0.16 -3.50
N LYS A 244 -3.50 -0.80 -3.02
CA LYS A 244 -3.61 -1.73 -1.90
C LYS A 244 -4.01 -0.94 -0.65
N PRO A 245 -5.03 -1.39 0.12
CA PRO A 245 -5.34 -0.78 1.41
C PRO A 245 -4.15 -0.96 2.37
N ARG A 246 -4.02 -0.06 3.35
CA ARG A 246 -3.11 -0.29 4.47
C ARG A 246 -3.75 -1.32 5.40
N VAL A 247 -3.00 -2.35 5.77
CA VAL A 247 -3.47 -3.37 6.70
C VAL A 247 -2.92 -3.03 8.07
N CYS A 248 -3.78 -2.57 8.97
CA CYS A 248 -3.43 -2.23 10.34
C CYS A 248 -4.69 -2.15 11.21
N VAL A 249 -4.52 -2.32 12.52
CA VAL A 249 -5.62 -2.21 13.48
C VAL A 249 -5.83 -0.75 13.85
N LEU A 250 -7.07 -0.26 13.75
CA LEU A 250 -7.43 1.09 14.19
C LEU A 250 -7.49 1.12 15.73
N LEU A 251 -6.72 2.02 16.33
CA LEU A 251 -6.66 2.18 17.78
C LEU A 251 -7.63 3.26 18.25
N SER A 252 -8.36 2.99 19.33
CA SER A 252 -9.15 4.00 20.03
C SER A 252 -8.23 5.03 20.72
N SER A 253 -8.76 6.21 21.01
CA SER A 253 -8.01 7.26 21.72
C SER A 253 -7.51 6.80 23.10
N GLN A 254 -8.23 5.88 23.76
CA GLN A 254 -7.78 5.29 25.03
C GLN A 254 -6.55 4.40 24.80
N LYS A 255 -6.60 3.46 23.84
CA LYS A 255 -5.48 2.57 23.52
C LYS A 255 -4.21 3.32 23.12
N LYS A 256 -4.36 4.42 22.36
CA LYS A 256 -3.23 5.30 22.02
C LYS A 256 -2.59 5.91 23.27
N ARG A 257 -3.42 6.31 24.25
CA ARG A 257 -2.95 6.89 25.52
C ARG A 257 -2.26 5.84 26.40
N ASP A 258 -2.84 4.65 26.50
CA ASP A 258 -2.26 3.54 27.27
C ASP A 258 -0.87 3.18 26.73
N ARG A 259 -0.75 3.09 25.40
CA ARG A 259 0.54 2.92 24.71
C ARG A 259 1.53 4.04 25.00
N PHE A 260 1.07 5.29 24.92
CA PHE A 260 1.93 6.45 25.20
C PHE A 260 2.45 6.44 26.65
N ASN A 261 1.57 6.20 27.61
CA ASN A 261 1.92 6.15 29.03
C ASN A 261 2.87 5.01 29.33
N TRP A 262 2.60 3.81 28.79
CA TRP A 262 3.50 2.67 28.95
C TRP A 262 4.89 2.97 28.40
N CYS A 263 5.00 3.51 27.18
CA CYS A 263 6.31 3.91 26.63
C CYS A 263 6.98 5.02 27.44
N LYS A 264 6.19 5.87 28.13
CA LYS A 264 6.72 6.94 28.97
C LYS A 264 7.31 6.39 30.27
N GLU A 265 6.66 5.42 30.89
CA GLU A 265 7.15 4.69 32.07
C GLU A 265 8.44 3.91 31.76
N HIS A 266 8.51 3.34 30.56
CA HIS A 266 9.64 2.54 30.09
C HIS A 266 10.69 3.35 29.32
N GLN A 267 10.58 4.69 29.27
CA GLN A 267 11.46 5.55 28.46
C GLN A 267 12.93 5.47 28.91
N ASN A 268 13.17 5.31 30.21
CA ASN A 268 14.51 5.30 30.80
C ASN A 268 14.99 3.87 31.11
N TRP A 269 14.29 2.85 30.63
CA TRP A 269 14.72 1.47 30.83
C TRP A 269 16.02 1.19 30.07
N THR A 270 16.97 0.59 30.78
CA THR A 270 18.27 0.19 30.25
C THR A 270 18.18 -1.09 29.45
N GLU A 271 19.18 -1.35 28.60
CA GLU A 271 19.32 -2.63 27.89
C GLU A 271 19.32 -3.83 28.84
N HIS A 272 19.94 -3.68 30.02
CA HIS A 272 19.92 -4.70 31.06
C HIS A 272 18.50 -4.98 31.58
N GLN A 273 17.64 -3.98 31.73
CA GLN A 273 16.25 -4.25 32.13
C GLN A 273 15.48 -4.97 31.03
N TRP A 274 15.67 -4.56 29.76
CA TRP A 274 15.08 -5.25 28.62
C TRP A 274 15.58 -6.68 28.43
N SER A 275 16.82 -6.98 28.84
CA SER A 275 17.39 -8.32 28.73
C SER A 275 16.73 -9.36 29.64
N HIS A 276 16.02 -8.90 30.68
CA HIS A 276 15.30 -9.76 31.61
C HIS A 276 13.84 -9.99 31.20
N VAL A 277 13.38 -9.41 30.08
CA VAL A 277 12.02 -9.60 29.60
C VAL A 277 11.96 -10.79 28.64
N LEU A 278 11.07 -11.75 28.94
CA LEU A 278 10.69 -12.81 28.03
C LEU A 278 9.52 -12.33 27.17
N PHE A 279 9.80 -11.97 25.91
CA PHE A 279 8.77 -11.54 24.97
C PHE A 279 8.10 -12.75 24.33
N THR A 280 6.79 -12.90 24.54
CA THR A 280 6.02 -14.03 23.99
C THR A 280 4.86 -13.55 23.13
N ASP A 281 4.42 -14.41 22.21
CA ASP A 281 3.26 -14.16 21.36
C ASP A 281 2.82 -15.42 20.63
N GLU A 282 1.59 -15.38 20.10
CA GLU A 282 1.06 -16.36 19.18
C GLU A 282 1.09 -15.87 17.73
N SER A 283 1.40 -16.77 16.79
CA SER A 283 1.31 -16.44 15.36
C SER A 283 0.65 -17.54 14.55
N ARG A 284 -0.02 -17.15 13.47
CA ARG A 284 -0.62 -18.09 12.51
C ARG A 284 0.21 -18.20 11.24
N PHE A 285 0.61 -19.42 10.90
CA PHE A 285 1.23 -19.73 9.62
C PHE A 285 0.26 -20.54 8.75
N SER A 286 0.06 -20.10 7.50
CA SER A 286 -0.89 -20.72 6.58
C SER A 286 -0.19 -21.35 5.37
N LEU A 287 -0.69 -22.50 4.92
CA LEU A 287 -0.25 -23.18 3.69
C LEU A 287 -0.66 -22.43 2.43
N THR A 288 -1.83 -21.79 2.48
CA THR A 288 -2.30 -20.95 1.39
C THR A 288 -2.05 -19.49 1.76
N GLY A 289 -1.25 -18.82 0.94
CA GLY A 289 -1.16 -17.36 0.99
C GLY A 289 -2.55 -16.78 0.72
N ASP A 290 -2.98 -15.85 1.57
CA ASP A 290 -4.23 -15.10 1.39
C ASP A 290 -4.07 -14.12 0.22
N SER A 291 -3.86 -14.67 -0.99
CA SER A 291 -3.46 -13.98 -2.22
C SER A 291 -4.67 -13.31 -2.89
N LYS A 292 -5.62 -12.82 -2.11
CA LYS A 292 -6.63 -11.91 -2.66
C LYS A 292 -5.94 -10.57 -2.83
N ARG A 293 -5.56 -10.23 -4.07
CA ARG A 293 -5.13 -8.88 -4.43
C ARG A 293 -6.32 -7.93 -4.29
N VAL A 294 -6.60 -7.51 -3.06
CA VAL A 294 -7.65 -6.54 -2.75
C VAL A 294 -7.12 -5.15 -3.07
N TYR A 295 -7.88 -4.41 -3.87
CA TYR A 295 -7.64 -3.01 -4.15
C TYR A 295 -8.83 -2.20 -3.68
N ILE A 296 -8.54 -0.98 -3.22
CA ILE A 296 -9.55 0.03 -2.93
C ILE A 296 -9.31 1.24 -3.85
N TRP A 297 -10.39 1.93 -4.21
CA TRP A 297 -10.32 3.25 -4.82
C TRP A 297 -10.05 4.28 -3.74
N ARG A 298 -8.93 4.99 -3.85
CA ARG A 298 -8.56 6.07 -2.93
C ARG A 298 -7.86 7.22 -3.64
N GLU A 299 -7.93 8.39 -3.04
CA GLU A 299 -7.14 9.56 -3.42
C GLU A 299 -5.64 9.36 -3.14
N SER A 300 -4.79 10.11 -3.85
CA SER A 300 -3.35 10.15 -3.55
C SER A 300 -3.12 10.78 -2.18
N GLY A 301 -2.15 10.28 -1.40
CA GLY A 301 -1.81 10.82 -0.08
C GLY A 301 -2.77 10.46 1.07
N THR A 302 -3.91 9.79 0.81
CA THR A 302 -4.87 9.40 1.86
C THR A 302 -4.63 7.99 2.41
N ARG A 303 -3.42 7.43 2.26
CA ARG A 303 -3.08 6.04 2.64
C ARG A 303 -3.46 5.68 4.08
N ASN A 304 -3.29 6.62 5.01
CA ASN A 304 -3.50 6.42 6.44
C ASN A 304 -4.88 6.89 6.93
N ASP A 305 -5.76 7.32 6.02
CA ASP A 305 -7.15 7.60 6.36
C ASP A 305 -7.82 6.31 6.88
N PRO A 306 -8.55 6.35 8.01
CA PRO A 306 -9.26 5.19 8.55
C PRO A 306 -10.14 4.46 7.53
N SER A 307 -10.74 5.18 6.58
CA SER A 307 -11.57 4.61 5.53
C SER A 307 -10.80 3.82 4.45
N ASN A 308 -9.47 3.95 4.43
CA ASN A 308 -8.54 3.25 3.52
C ASN A 308 -7.76 2.11 4.20
N ILE A 309 -8.05 1.88 5.49
CA ILE A 309 -7.44 0.84 6.31
C ILE A 309 -8.35 -0.40 6.32
N VAL A 310 -7.75 -1.58 6.22
CA VAL A 310 -8.46 -2.87 6.28
C VAL A 310 -7.82 -3.73 7.37
N GLU A 311 -8.63 -4.22 8.30
CA GLU A 311 -8.18 -5.23 9.26
C GLU A 311 -8.08 -6.60 8.56
N ARG A 312 -7.02 -7.35 8.88
CA ARG A 312 -6.82 -8.69 8.32
C ARG A 312 -7.62 -9.70 9.14
N ASN A 313 -8.65 -10.29 8.56
CA ASN A 313 -9.30 -11.46 9.14
C ASN A 313 -8.59 -12.71 8.60
N GLY A 314 -7.62 -13.23 9.36
CA GLY A 314 -6.77 -14.37 8.96
C GLY A 314 -7.43 -15.76 9.03
N PHE A 315 -8.71 -15.85 9.38
CA PHE A 315 -9.37 -17.11 9.75
C PHE A 315 -9.84 -18.00 8.58
N GLY A 316 -9.46 -17.69 7.33
CA GLY A 316 -9.98 -18.40 6.14
C GLY A 316 -9.05 -19.43 5.50
N SER A 317 -7.80 -19.57 5.96
CA SER A 317 -6.76 -20.40 5.31
C SER A 317 -6.34 -21.59 6.17
N ILE A 318 -6.11 -22.73 5.53
CA ILE A 318 -5.56 -23.93 6.17
C ILE A 318 -4.17 -23.58 6.69
N GLY A 319 -3.98 -23.70 7.99
CA GLY A 319 -2.77 -23.26 8.69
C GLY A 319 -2.73 -23.77 10.12
N MET A 320 -1.71 -23.35 10.86
CA MET A 320 -1.51 -23.70 12.26
C MET A 320 -1.16 -22.47 13.08
N MET A 321 -1.57 -22.52 14.35
CA MET A 321 -1.14 -21.58 15.36
C MET A 321 0.16 -22.10 15.98
N VAL A 322 1.08 -21.18 16.27
CA VAL A 322 2.29 -21.45 17.05
C VAL A 322 2.42 -20.45 18.17
N TRP A 323 3.10 -20.84 19.23
CA TRP A 323 3.51 -19.98 20.34
C TRP A 323 5.01 -20.11 20.55
N GLY A 324 5.65 -18.99 20.85
CA GLY A 324 7.06 -18.97 21.21
C GLY A 324 7.41 -17.74 22.04
N GLY A 325 8.60 -17.78 22.62
CA GLY A 325 9.15 -16.71 23.43
C GLY A 325 10.61 -16.47 23.09
N ILE A 326 11.02 -15.21 23.11
CA ILE A 326 12.40 -14.77 22.89
C ILE A 326 12.88 -13.93 24.06
N MET A 327 14.15 -14.09 24.41
CA MET A 327 14.84 -13.31 25.43
C MET A 327 16.28 -13.06 24.97
N ILE A 328 17.01 -12.20 25.66
CA ILE A 328 18.46 -12.10 25.41
C ILE A 328 19.11 -13.44 25.74
N ASP A 329 20.00 -13.88 24.86
CA ASP A 329 20.75 -15.15 24.96
C ASP A 329 19.89 -16.42 25.00
N GLY A 330 18.60 -16.33 24.65
CA GLY A 330 17.74 -17.51 24.61
C GLY A 330 16.41 -17.36 23.89
N ARG A 331 15.74 -18.50 23.72
CA ARG A 331 14.36 -18.58 23.26
C ARG A 331 13.71 -19.86 23.79
N THR A 332 12.39 -19.89 23.81
CA THR A 332 11.64 -21.09 24.16
C THR A 332 11.61 -22.08 23.00
N PRO A 333 11.31 -23.37 23.25
CA PRO A 333 10.86 -24.28 22.20
C PRO A 333 9.60 -23.73 21.52
N LEU A 334 9.50 -23.87 20.20
CA LEU A 334 8.30 -23.50 19.46
C LEU A 334 7.18 -24.49 19.79
N HIS A 335 6.10 -24.00 20.39
CA HIS A 335 4.91 -24.78 20.62
C HIS A 335 3.97 -24.68 19.41
N VAL A 336 3.43 -25.81 18.96
CA VAL A 336 2.52 -25.88 17.80
C VAL A 336 1.19 -26.44 18.29
N PHE A 337 0.12 -25.67 18.13
CA PHE A 337 -1.21 -26.08 18.58
C PHE A 337 -1.79 -27.14 17.63
N SER A 338 -2.42 -28.18 18.21
CA SER A 338 -2.98 -29.33 17.48
C SER A 338 -4.21 -28.99 16.63
N SER A 339 -4.80 -27.80 16.80
CA SER A 339 -5.95 -27.29 16.06
C SER A 339 -5.84 -25.77 15.94
N GLY A 340 -5.93 -25.25 14.72
CA GLY A 340 -5.86 -23.81 14.43
C GLY A 340 -7.22 -23.12 14.32
#